data_AF-A0A392MBZ7-F1
#
_entry.id   AF-A0A392MBZ7-F1
#
_cell.length_a   1.000
_cell.length_b   1.000
_cell.length_c   1.000
_cell.angle_alpha   90.00
_cell.angle_beta   90.00
_cell.angle_gamma   90.00
#
_symmetry.space_group_name_H-M   'P 1'
#
loop_
_entity.id
_entity.type
_entity.pdbx_description
1 polymer ?
#
loop_
_entity_poly.entity_id
_entity_poly.type
_entity_poly.pdbx_seq_one_letter_code
_entity_poly.pdbx_strand_id
1 'polypeptide(L)' 'MLKLSVDGLIAKGNSSISARRNAASKLLEKVFRVRLGRGFYGECLGVRADGNSNLSDEIGTLLSVKSAAIGLR' A
#
# COMPACT_ATOMS: atom_id res chain seq x y z
N MET A 1 23.41 20.85 24.48
CA MET A 1 22.15 21.17 23.77
C MET A 1 22.06 20.28 22.54
N LEU A 2 21.04 19.42 22.47
CA LEU A 2 20.76 18.62 21.27
C LEU A 2 20.11 19.53 20.23
N LYS A 3 20.85 19.93 19.19
CA LYS A 3 20.31 20.71 18.06
C LYS A 3 19.52 19.75 17.17
N LEU A 4 18.20 19.71 17.35
CA LEU A 4 17.30 19.03 16.41
C LEU A 4 17.27 19.83 15.10
N SER A 5 17.94 19.32 14.07
CA SER A 5 17.78 19.84 12.71
C SER A 5 16.39 19.44 12.20
N VAL A 6 15.58 20.45 11.87
CA VAL A 6 14.26 20.26 11.27
C VAL A 6 14.39 19.49 9.96
N ASP A 7 15.37 19.84 9.12
CA ASP A 7 15.65 19.15 7.86
C ASP A 7 16.02 17.68 8.08
N GLY A 8 16.86 17.39 9.09
CA GLY A 8 17.21 16.02 9.46
C GLY A 8 16.02 15.21 9.95
N LEU A 9 15.08 15.83 10.67
CA LEU A 9 13.86 15.18 11.15
C LEU A 9 12.90 14.89 10.00
N ILE A 10 12.71 15.84 9.08
CA ILE A 10 11.89 15.67 7.87
C ILE A 10 12.48 14.58 6.98
N ALA A 11 13.81 14.61 6.74
CA ALA A 11 14.49 13.60 5.93
C ALA A 11 14.32 12.19 6.52
N LYS A 12 14.45 12.06 7.85
CA LYS A 12 14.22 10.79 8.55
C LYS A 12 12.77 10.33 8.43
N GLY A 13 11.80 11.24 8.58
CA GLY A 13 10.38 10.95 8.36
C GLY A 13 10.10 10.46 6.93
N ASN A 14 10.66 11.14 5.92
CA ASN A 14 10.51 10.74 4.52
C ASN A 14 11.14 9.36 4.24
N SER A 15 12.31 9.06 4.83
CA SER A 15 12.95 7.75 4.68
C SER A 15 12.11 6.60 5.25
N SER A 16 11.44 6.83 6.39
CA SER A 16 10.62 5.80 7.04
C SER A 16 9.33 5.55 6.25
N ILE A 17 8.68 6.61 5.74
CA ILE A 17 7.52 6.50 4.86
C ILE A 17 7.90 5.79 3.54
N SER A 18 9.05 6.15 2.96
CA SER A 18 9.56 5.50 1.75
C SER A 18 9.80 3.99 1.96
N ALA A 19 10.42 3.61 3.07
CA ALA A 19 10.64 2.21 3.41
C ALA A 19 9.32 1.42 3.55
N ARG A 20 8.32 2.01 4.21
CA ARG A 20 6.98 1.41 4.34
C ARG A 20 6.29 1.24 2.99
N ARG A 21 6.30 2.27 2.15
CA ARG A 21 5.75 2.19 0.79
C ARG A 21 6.44 1.14 -0.07
N ASN A 22 7.76 1.02 0.03
CA ASN A 22 8.50 -0.03 -0.70
C ASN A 22 8.14 -1.43 -0.21
N ALA A 23 7.98 -1.63 1.10
CA ALA A 23 7.54 -2.91 1.65
C ALA A 23 6.11 -3.26 1.19
N ALA A 24 5.19 -2.29 1.21
CA ALA A 24 3.83 -2.46 0.70
C ALA A 24 3.81 -2.76 -0.82
N SER A 25 4.67 -2.09 -1.60
CA SER A 25 4.80 -2.31 -3.04
C SER A 25 5.20 -3.76 -3.37
N LYS A 26 6.15 -4.34 -2.62
CA LYS A 26 6.54 -5.75 -2.79
C LYS A 26 5.39 -6.72 -2.55
N LEU A 27 4.49 -6.41 -1.62
CA LEU A 27 3.30 -7.25 -1.38
C LEU A 27 2.31 -7.15 -2.54
N LEU A 28 2.24 -5.99 -3.19
CA LEU A 28 1.33 -5.72 -4.31
C LEU A 28 1.73 -6.39 -5.63
N GLU A 29 2.93 -6.96 -5.70
CA GLU A 29 3.32 -7.86 -6.79
C GLU A 29 2.47 -9.14 -6.80
N LYS A 30 1.98 -9.57 -5.63
CA LYS A 30 1.18 -10.79 -5.45
C LYS A 30 -0.32 -10.52 -5.29
N VAL A 31 -0.83 -9.53 -6.02
CA VAL A 31 -2.25 -9.18 -6.02
C VAL A 31 -3.04 -10.18 -6.87
N PHE A 32 -4.22 -10.56 -6.38
CA PHE A 32 -5.14 -11.45 -7.08
C PHE A 32 -6.49 -10.77 -7.35
N ARG A 33 -7.18 -11.19 -8.40
CA ARG A 33 -8.54 -10.72 -8.70
C ARG A 33 -9.56 -11.58 -7.96
N VAL A 34 -10.55 -10.92 -7.39
CA VAL A 34 -11.68 -11.54 -6.70
C VAL A 34 -12.94 -11.20 -7.47
N ARG A 35 -13.66 -12.24 -7.91
CA ARG A 35 -14.97 -12.10 -8.57
C ARG A 35 -16.07 -12.10 -7.53
N LEU A 36 -16.84 -11.02 -7.49
CA LEU A 36 -17.92 -10.86 -6.52
C LEU A 36 -19.21 -11.52 -7.05
N GLY A 37 -19.79 -12.44 -6.25
CA GLY A 37 -20.98 -13.20 -6.63
C GLY A 37 -20.84 -13.90 -7.97
N ARG A 38 -19.76 -14.66 -8.19
CA ARG A 38 -19.43 -15.32 -9.48
C ARG A 38 -19.18 -14.35 -10.65
N GLY A 39 -19.06 -13.05 -10.39
CA GLY A 39 -18.84 -11.99 -11.39
C GLY A 39 -20.04 -11.09 -11.61
N PHE A 40 -21.21 -11.40 -11.02
CA PHE A 40 -22.41 -10.57 -11.16
C PHE A 40 -22.27 -9.18 -10.53
N TYR A 41 -21.36 -9.02 -9.56
CA TYR A 41 -21.10 -7.74 -8.89
C TYR A 41 -19.72 -7.17 -9.23
N GLY A 42 -19.14 -7.60 -10.36
CA GLY A 42 -17.84 -7.14 -10.82
C GLY A 42 -16.66 -7.86 -10.17
N GLU A 43 -15.48 -7.24 -10.32
CA GLU A 43 -14.19 -7.77 -9.89
C GLU A 43 -13.45 -6.74 -9.04
N CYS A 44 -12.77 -7.18 -7.98
CA CYS A 44 -11.90 -6.33 -7.18
C CYS A 44 -10.50 -6.95 -7.05
N LEU A 45 -9.52 -6.14 -6.65
CA LEU A 45 -8.19 -6.63 -6.30
C LEU A 45 -8.11 -6.94 -4.82
N GLY A 46 -7.48 -8.07 -4.50
CA GLY A 46 -7.14 -8.47 -3.15
C GLY A 46 -5.64 -8.73 -3.01
N VAL A 47 -5.10 -8.49 -1.83
CA VAL A 47 -3.73 -8.85 -1.45
C VAL A 47 -3.77 -9.49 -0.07
N ARG A 48 -2.91 -10.50 0.15
CA ARG A 48 -2.75 -11.07 1.48
C ARG A 48 -1.87 -10.13 2.31
N ALA A 49 -2.42 -9.59 3.38
CA ALA A 49 -1.70 -8.74 4.32
C ALA A 49 -1.14 -9.52 5.53
N ASP A 50 -1.18 -10.85 5.48
CA ASP A 50 -0.73 -11.72 6.57
C ASP A 50 0.71 -11.37 6.98
N GLY A 51 0.89 -11.02 8.26
CA GLY A 51 2.19 -10.63 8.83
C GLY A 51 2.63 -9.17 8.61
N ASN A 52 1.81 -8.32 7.94
CA ASN A 52 2.15 -6.93 7.63
C ASN A 52 1.04 -5.94 8.04
N SER A 53 0.37 -6.18 9.18
CA SER A 53 -0.72 -5.33 9.68
C SER A 53 -0.34 -3.85 9.81
N ASN A 54 0.92 -3.55 10.15
CA ASN A 54 1.43 -2.18 10.27
C ASN A 54 1.55 -1.42 8.93
N LEU A 55 1.29 -2.07 7.80
CA LEU A 55 1.34 -1.50 6.46
C LEU A 55 -0.04 -1.45 5.80
N SER A 56 -1.13 -1.75 6.53
CA SER A 56 -2.48 -1.83 5.97
C SER A 56 -2.91 -0.56 5.24
N ASP A 57 -2.55 0.60 5.78
CA ASP A 57 -2.91 1.90 5.20
C ASP A 57 -2.19 2.15 3.87
N GLU A 58 -0.86 1.97 3.82
CA GLU A 58 -0.10 2.05 2.58
C GLU A 58 -0.54 1.01 1.55
N ILE A 59 -0.80 -0.23 1.99
CA ILE A 59 -1.28 -1.31 1.12
C ILE A 59 -2.63 -0.94 0.51
N GLY A 60 -3.60 -0.50 1.32
CA GLY A 60 -4.92 -0.11 0.86
C GLY A 60 -4.88 1.07 -0.12
N THR A 61 -4.06 2.08 0.19
CA THR A 61 -3.86 3.24 -0.68
C THR A 61 -3.31 2.84 -2.05
N LEU A 62 -2.23 2.06 -2.07
CA LEU A 62 -1.59 1.63 -3.31
C LEU A 62 -2.47 0.64 -4.09
N LEU A 63 -3.21 -0.24 -3.40
CA LEU A 63 -4.15 -1.17 -4.01
C LEU A 63 -5.31 -0.44 -4.70
N SER A 64 -5.81 0.64 -4.09
CA SER A 64 -6.83 1.50 -4.68
C SER A 64 -6.34 2.15 -5.98
N VAL A 65 -5.14 2.73 -5.98
CA VAL A 65 -4.50 3.30 -7.18
C VAL A 65 -4.33 2.23 -8.26
N LYS A 66 -3.83 1.05 -7.89
CA LYS A 66 -3.64 -0.07 -8.83
C LYS A 66 -4.95 -0.56 -9.42
N SER A 67 -6.01 -0.63 -8.62
CA SER A 67 -7.35 -1.04 -9.06
C SER A 67 -7.94 -0.04 -10.06
N ALA A 68 -7.79 1.26 -9.80
CA ALA A 68 -8.22 2.31 -10.72
C ALA A 68 -7.43 2.27 -12.05
N ALA A 69 -6.12 2.03 -11.99
CA ALA A 69 -5.27 1.94 -13.20
C ALA A 69 -5.66 0.79 -14.14
N ILE A 70 -6.26 -0.28 -13.61
CA ILE A 70 -6.76 -1.43 -14.40
C ILE A 70 -8.27 -1.36 -14.67
N GLY A 71 -8.92 -0.24 -14.36
CA GLY A 71 -10.34 -0.02 -14.66
C GLY A 71 -11.33 -0.81 -13.79
N LEU A 72 -10.93 -1.24 -12.59
CA LEU A 72 -11.83 -1.96 -11.66
C LEU A 72 -12.64 -1.00 -10.77
N ARG A 73 -13.26 0.03 -11.35
CA ARG A 73 -14.04 1.02 -10.60
C ARG A 73 -15.32 1.39 -11.32
#